data_AF-A0A6B2X1N2-F1
#
_entry.id   AF-A0A6B2X1N2-F1
#
_cell.length_a   1.000
_cell.length_b   1.000
_cell.length_c   1.000
_cell.angle_alpha   90.00
_cell.angle_beta   90.00
_cell.angle_gamma   90.00
#
_symmetry.space_group_name_H-M   'P 1'
#
loop_
_entity.id
_entity.type
_entity.pdbx_description
1 polymer ?
#
loop_
_entity_poly.entity_id
_entity_poly.type
_entity_poly.pdbx_seq_one_letter_code
_entity_poly.pdbx_strand_id
1 'polypeptide(L)'
;MRLGDLAQLVRAPAALSVPGDVLAGAAAAGRPLNARVLGTIGSSVCLYWAGMALNDYADATVDSVERPQRPVPSGRVPRRTALAVAGGLTAAGLGLAVAANGRRGLLGALPLTGLIWAYDLGLKATPAGPATMAAARTVDVLSGALTAAPTATALRRGAAPAALVGAHTYTLTALSRHEISGAPTRVPAATLAVSTATALAAALPVRGTASTTAPVDFRTPATAVTPATAITPATAVTTTGTFAYLATYGTAQARAVRDPSAANVRRAVGAGILGLMPLQATLTARAGARAVAAALGVVHPLARRLARRISPT
;
A
#
# COMPACT_ATOMS: atom_id res chain seq x y z
N MET A 1 -17.64 -25.03 7.10
CA MET A 1 -16.78 -23.82 7.08
C MET A 1 -17.68 -22.61 7.27
N ARG A 2 -17.45 -21.77 8.28
CA ARG A 2 -18.26 -20.57 8.52
C ARG A 2 -17.71 -19.40 7.69
N LEU A 3 -18.56 -18.42 7.35
CA LEU A 3 -18.14 -17.18 6.69
C LEU A 3 -17.02 -16.45 7.47
N GLY A 4 -17.06 -16.53 8.80
CA GLY A 4 -16.00 -15.99 9.66
C GLY A 4 -14.64 -16.66 9.46
N ASP A 5 -14.59 -17.96 9.15
CA ASP A 5 -13.32 -18.67 8.89
C ASP A 5 -12.70 -18.20 7.58
N LEU A 6 -13.51 -17.96 6.54
CA LEU A 6 -13.06 -17.38 5.28
C LEU A 6 -12.58 -15.93 5.45
N ALA A 7 -13.29 -15.12 6.23
CA ALA A 7 -12.89 -13.74 6.52
C ALA A 7 -11.55 -13.68 7.28
N GLN A 8 -11.29 -14.64 8.17
CA GLN A 8 -9.99 -14.79 8.84
C GLN A 8 -8.91 -15.27 7.88
N LEU A 9 -9.19 -16.26 7.03
CA LEU A 9 -8.26 -16.79 6.03
C LEU A 9 -7.72 -15.68 5.13
N VAL A 10 -8.60 -14.84 4.59
CA VAL A 10 -8.20 -13.75 3.69
C VAL A 10 -7.80 -12.47 4.42
N ARG A 11 -7.80 -12.48 5.76
CA ARG A 11 -7.56 -11.30 6.62
C ARG A 11 -8.37 -10.09 6.14
N ALA A 12 -9.68 -10.28 5.97
CA ALA A 12 -10.54 -9.38 5.20
C ALA A 12 -10.36 -7.87 5.45
N PRO A 13 -10.25 -7.38 6.71
CA PRO A 13 -10.05 -5.94 6.98
C PRO A 13 -8.73 -5.36 6.45
N ALA A 14 -7.68 -6.17 6.34
CA ALA A 14 -6.36 -5.70 5.92
C ALA A 14 -6.34 -5.29 4.44
N ALA A 15 -7.29 -5.78 3.63
CA ALA A 15 -7.48 -5.34 2.26
C ALA A 15 -7.85 -3.85 2.13
N LEU A 16 -8.33 -3.21 3.21
CA LEU A 16 -8.61 -1.76 3.19
C LEU A 16 -7.36 -0.90 3.01
N SER A 17 -6.16 -1.47 3.16
CA SER A 17 -4.87 -0.81 2.86
C SER A 17 -4.50 -0.80 1.38
N VAL A 18 -5.20 -1.58 0.56
CA VAL A 18 -4.84 -1.84 -0.84
C VAL A 18 -5.37 -0.75 -1.79
N PRO A 19 -6.62 -0.25 -1.66
CA PRO A 19 -7.13 0.79 -2.55
C PRO A 19 -6.26 2.04 -2.63
N GLY A 20 -5.54 2.39 -1.55
CA GLY A 20 -4.67 3.55 -1.51
C GLY A 20 -3.50 3.50 -2.51
N ASP A 21 -2.99 2.31 -2.84
CA ASP A 21 -1.91 2.15 -3.84
C ASP A 21 -2.41 2.50 -5.23
N VAL A 22 -3.52 1.88 -5.63
CA VAL A 22 -4.18 2.12 -6.93
C VAL A 22 -4.58 3.59 -7.06
N LEU A 23 -5.15 4.19 -6.00
CA LEU A 23 -5.56 5.60 -6.00
C LEU A 23 -4.36 6.55 -6.10
N ALA A 24 -3.26 6.29 -5.40
CA ALA A 24 -2.05 7.11 -5.49
C ALA A 24 -1.48 7.13 -6.91
N GLY A 25 -1.46 5.98 -7.59
CA GLY A 25 -1.03 5.87 -8.98
C GLY A 25 -1.99 6.57 -9.97
N ALA A 26 -3.29 6.32 -9.83
CA ALA A 26 -4.31 6.92 -10.67
C ALA A 26 -4.37 8.45 -10.54
N ALA A 27 -4.23 8.96 -9.31
CA ALA A 27 -4.15 10.38 -9.02
C ALA A 27 -2.92 11.00 -9.67
N ALA A 28 -1.73 10.39 -9.52
CA ALA A 28 -0.50 10.89 -10.13
C ALA A 28 -0.58 10.95 -11.67
N ALA A 29 -1.28 10.00 -12.29
CA ALA A 29 -1.54 9.99 -13.72
C ALA A 29 -2.59 11.03 -14.18
N GLY A 30 -3.38 11.60 -13.26
CA GLY A 30 -4.31 12.71 -13.49
C GLY A 30 -5.79 12.34 -13.50
N ARG A 31 -6.16 11.10 -13.15
CA ARG A 31 -7.57 10.65 -13.11
C ARG A 31 -7.82 9.81 -11.85
N PRO A 32 -8.01 10.45 -10.68
CA PRO A 32 -7.97 9.75 -9.39
C PRO A 32 -9.16 8.81 -9.15
N LEU A 33 -10.31 9.04 -9.78
CA LEU A 33 -11.49 8.20 -9.60
C LEU A 33 -12.32 8.12 -10.87
N ASN A 34 -12.60 6.90 -11.33
CA ASN A 34 -13.58 6.56 -12.37
C ASN A 34 -13.91 5.06 -12.29
N ALA A 35 -14.88 4.59 -13.07
CA ALA A 35 -15.31 3.19 -13.06
C ALA A 35 -14.17 2.19 -13.35
N ARG A 36 -13.20 2.56 -14.21
CA ARG A 36 -12.06 1.71 -14.52
C ARG A 36 -11.10 1.59 -13.33
N VAL A 37 -10.85 2.71 -12.62
CA VAL A 37 -10.04 2.72 -11.39
C VAL A 37 -10.72 1.89 -10.30
N LEU A 38 -12.04 1.99 -10.15
CA LEU A 38 -12.79 1.15 -9.22
C LEU A 38 -12.67 -0.35 -9.56
N GLY A 39 -12.72 -0.70 -10.85
CA GLY A 39 -12.45 -2.07 -11.29
C GLY A 39 -11.02 -2.54 -11.00
N THR A 40 -10.02 -1.67 -11.17
CA THR A 40 -8.62 -1.96 -10.77
C THR A 40 -8.48 -2.13 -9.26
N ILE A 41 -9.18 -1.33 -8.45
CA ILE A 41 -9.24 -1.51 -6.99
C ILE A 41 -9.86 -2.87 -6.65
N GLY A 42 -10.97 -3.24 -7.28
CA GLY A 42 -11.59 -4.56 -7.10
C GLY A 42 -10.64 -5.70 -7.47
N SER A 43 -9.96 -5.58 -8.60
CA SER A 43 -8.92 -6.52 -9.03
C SER A 43 -7.82 -6.65 -7.98
N SER A 44 -7.26 -5.54 -7.51
CA SER A 44 -6.19 -5.52 -6.51
C SER A 44 -6.62 -6.10 -5.15
N VAL A 45 -7.84 -5.80 -4.68
CA VAL A 45 -8.40 -6.41 -3.47
C VAL A 45 -8.56 -7.93 -3.61
N CYS A 46 -9.06 -8.41 -4.75
CA CYS A 46 -9.13 -9.85 -5.03
C CYS A 46 -7.75 -10.50 -5.02
N LEU A 47 -6.75 -9.89 -5.67
CA LEU A 47 -5.38 -10.40 -5.69
C LEU A 47 -4.73 -10.38 -4.29
N TYR A 48 -5.01 -9.36 -3.48
CA TYR A 48 -4.57 -9.32 -2.09
C TYR A 48 -5.16 -10.49 -1.28
N TRP A 49 -6.47 -10.70 -1.35
CA TRP A 49 -7.11 -11.83 -0.66
C TRP A 49 -6.63 -13.18 -1.19
N ALA A 50 -6.32 -13.28 -2.49
CA ALA A 50 -5.71 -14.46 -3.08
C ALA A 50 -4.36 -14.77 -2.44
N GLY A 51 -3.49 -13.77 -2.31
CA GLY A 51 -2.21 -13.89 -1.61
C GLY A 51 -2.37 -14.28 -0.14
N MET A 52 -3.36 -13.71 0.56
CA MET A 52 -3.61 -14.08 1.96
C MET A 52 -3.98 -15.56 2.12
N ALA A 53 -4.86 -16.08 1.25
CA ALA A 53 -5.23 -17.49 1.23
C ALA A 53 -4.07 -18.39 0.78
N LEU A 54 -3.26 -17.95 -0.19
CA LEU A 54 -2.10 -18.68 -0.69
C LEU A 54 -0.99 -18.76 0.37
N ASN A 55 -0.77 -17.68 1.12
CA ASN A 55 0.17 -17.64 2.22
C ASN A 55 -0.19 -18.68 3.29
N ASP A 56 -1.45 -18.75 3.74
CA ASP A 56 -1.91 -19.74 4.72
C ASP A 56 -1.86 -21.18 4.16
N TYR A 57 -2.04 -21.36 2.84
CA TYR A 57 -1.80 -22.65 2.18
C TYR A 57 -0.32 -23.07 2.20
N ALA A 58 0.59 -22.14 1.91
CA ALA A 58 2.03 -22.37 1.85
C ALA A 58 2.62 -22.61 3.25
N ASP A 59 2.19 -21.82 4.24
CA ASP A 59 2.71 -21.85 5.61
C ASP A 59 2.05 -22.92 6.49
N ALA A 60 1.08 -23.69 5.98
CA ALA A 60 0.29 -24.62 6.79
C ALA A 60 1.12 -25.55 7.72
N THR A 61 2.30 -26.01 7.26
CA THR A 61 3.19 -26.85 8.07
C THR A 61 3.98 -26.06 9.11
N VAL A 62 4.38 -24.83 8.82
CA VAL A 62 5.10 -23.97 9.77
C VAL A 62 4.12 -23.43 10.83
N ASP A 63 2.96 -22.97 10.37
CA ASP A 63 1.90 -22.44 11.23
C ASP A 63 1.28 -23.51 12.14
N SER A 64 1.40 -24.81 11.84
CA SER A 64 0.94 -25.85 12.77
C SER A 64 1.75 -25.90 14.06
N VAL A 65 3.00 -25.43 14.02
CA VAL A 65 3.87 -25.32 15.19
C VAL A 65 3.79 -23.91 15.79
N GLU A 66 3.94 -22.87 14.95
CA GLU A 66 4.07 -21.50 15.45
C GLU A 66 2.73 -20.83 15.77
N ARG A 67 1.66 -21.19 15.06
CA ARG A 67 0.35 -20.50 15.10
C ARG A 67 -0.83 -21.47 14.91
N PRO A 68 -0.95 -22.51 15.75
CA PRO A 68 -1.90 -23.61 15.55
C PRO A 68 -3.38 -23.17 15.47
N GLN A 69 -3.71 -21.99 16.01
CA GLN A 69 -5.04 -21.37 15.95
C GLN A 69 -5.47 -20.89 14.56
N ARG A 70 -4.55 -20.79 13.59
CA ARG A 70 -4.85 -20.30 12.23
C ARG A 70 -5.87 -21.20 11.50
N PRO A 71 -6.66 -20.67 10.54
CA PRO A 71 -7.75 -21.41 9.92
C PRO A 71 -7.35 -22.74 9.28
N VAL A 72 -6.18 -22.79 8.61
CA VAL A 72 -5.70 -24.01 7.94
C VAL A 72 -5.12 -25.04 8.94
N PRO A 73 -4.16 -24.70 9.83
CA PRO A 73 -3.63 -25.67 10.80
C PRO A 73 -4.66 -26.17 11.82
N SER A 74 -5.61 -25.31 12.24
CA SER A 74 -6.68 -25.72 13.15
C SER A 74 -7.74 -26.64 12.52
N GLY A 75 -7.64 -26.91 11.20
CA GLY A 75 -8.59 -27.75 10.47
C GLY A 75 -9.93 -27.08 10.14
N ARG A 76 -10.16 -25.83 10.58
CA ARG A 76 -11.40 -25.08 10.26
C ARG A 76 -11.58 -24.83 8.77
N VAL A 77 -10.47 -24.68 8.04
CA VAL A 77 -10.42 -24.57 6.59
C VAL A 77 -9.46 -25.64 6.05
N PRO A 78 -9.92 -26.58 5.20
CA PRO A 78 -9.03 -27.54 4.57
C PRO A 78 -7.96 -26.86 3.71
N ARG A 79 -6.72 -27.36 3.74
CA ARG A 79 -5.61 -26.81 2.94
C ARG A 79 -5.94 -26.68 1.45
N ARG A 80 -6.59 -27.70 0.86
CA ARG A 80 -7.08 -27.67 -0.53
C ARG A 80 -8.09 -26.53 -0.80
N THR A 81 -8.92 -26.20 0.20
CA THR A 81 -9.89 -25.10 0.10
C THR A 81 -9.18 -23.76 0.11
N ALA A 82 -8.15 -23.59 0.93
CA ALA A 82 -7.33 -22.38 0.90
C ALA A 82 -6.68 -22.16 -0.48
N LEU A 83 -6.14 -23.23 -1.10
CA LEU A 83 -5.61 -23.16 -2.46
C LEU A 83 -6.69 -22.83 -3.51
N ALA A 84 -7.88 -23.44 -3.40
CA ALA A 84 -8.99 -23.16 -4.30
C ALA A 84 -9.48 -21.71 -4.18
N VAL A 85 -9.55 -21.18 -2.95
CA VAL A 85 -9.87 -19.76 -2.69
C VAL A 85 -8.81 -18.84 -3.29
N ALA A 86 -7.52 -19.16 -3.11
CA ALA A 86 -6.43 -18.40 -3.71
C ALA A 86 -6.52 -18.38 -5.25
N GLY A 87 -6.72 -19.54 -5.87
CA GLY A 87 -6.88 -19.65 -7.33
C GLY A 87 -8.12 -18.92 -7.85
N GLY A 88 -9.27 -19.09 -7.18
CA GLY A 88 -10.53 -18.43 -7.56
C GLY A 88 -10.46 -16.91 -7.45
N LEU A 89 -9.88 -16.39 -6.36
CA LEU A 89 -9.66 -14.95 -6.19
C LEU A 89 -8.62 -14.39 -7.18
N THR A 90 -7.59 -15.18 -7.53
CA THR A 90 -6.64 -14.82 -8.59
C THR A 90 -7.37 -14.66 -9.93
N ALA A 91 -8.19 -15.65 -10.30
CA ALA A 91 -8.98 -15.60 -11.53
C ALA A 91 -9.98 -14.44 -11.53
N ALA A 92 -10.66 -14.20 -10.40
CA ALA A 92 -11.56 -13.05 -10.25
C ALA A 92 -10.82 -11.71 -10.39
N GLY A 93 -9.63 -11.58 -9.78
CA GLY A 93 -8.81 -10.38 -9.88
C GLY A 93 -8.34 -10.08 -11.30
N LEU A 94 -7.88 -11.10 -12.04
CA LEU A 94 -7.54 -10.99 -13.46
C LEU A 94 -8.77 -10.68 -14.31
N GLY A 95 -9.91 -11.32 -14.05
CA GLY A 95 -11.19 -11.07 -14.71
C GLY A 95 -11.67 -9.63 -14.53
N LEU A 96 -11.61 -9.09 -13.31
CA LEU A 96 -11.94 -7.69 -13.01
C LEU A 96 -10.99 -6.72 -13.72
N ALA A 97 -9.69 -7.03 -13.80
CA ALA A 97 -8.73 -6.21 -14.53
C ALA A 97 -9.07 -6.12 -16.02
N VAL A 98 -9.43 -7.25 -16.64
CA VAL A 98 -9.86 -7.31 -18.04
C VAL A 98 -11.20 -6.62 -18.24
N ALA A 99 -12.19 -6.85 -17.36
CA ALA A 99 -13.50 -6.22 -17.45
C ALA A 99 -13.41 -4.69 -17.36
N ALA A 100 -12.53 -4.17 -16.49
CA ALA A 100 -12.36 -2.74 -16.28
C ALA A 100 -11.51 -2.05 -17.35
N ASN A 101 -10.45 -2.71 -17.84
CA ASN A 101 -9.39 -2.06 -18.64
C ASN A 101 -8.97 -2.84 -19.89
N GLY A 102 -9.66 -3.93 -20.23
CA GLY A 102 -9.30 -4.84 -21.31
C GLY A 102 -7.89 -5.41 -21.14
N ARG A 103 -7.19 -5.64 -22.26
CA ARG A 103 -5.80 -6.14 -22.27
C ARG A 103 -4.82 -5.25 -21.48
N ARG A 104 -5.09 -3.95 -21.35
CA ARG A 104 -4.21 -3.04 -20.58
C ARG A 104 -4.25 -3.33 -19.09
N GLY A 105 -5.38 -3.80 -18.54
CA GLY A 105 -5.48 -4.20 -17.14
C GLY A 105 -4.51 -5.32 -16.77
N LEU A 106 -4.22 -6.21 -17.73
CA LEU A 106 -3.29 -7.32 -17.54
C LEU A 106 -1.82 -6.87 -17.42
N LEU A 107 -1.46 -5.68 -17.91
CA LEU A 107 -0.09 -5.15 -17.80
C LEU A 107 0.33 -4.93 -16.35
N GLY A 108 -0.61 -4.62 -15.46
CA GLY A 108 -0.37 -4.52 -14.02
C GLY A 108 -0.73 -5.80 -13.28
N ALA A 109 -1.88 -6.40 -13.60
CA ALA A 109 -2.42 -7.53 -12.83
C ALA A 109 -1.61 -8.83 -12.97
N LEU A 110 -1.03 -9.13 -14.16
CA LEU A 110 -0.24 -10.35 -14.35
C LEU A 110 1.10 -10.30 -13.61
N PRO A 111 1.93 -9.24 -13.73
CA PRO A 111 3.15 -9.14 -12.92
C PRO A 111 2.85 -9.14 -11.43
N LEU A 112 1.78 -8.46 -10.98
CA LEU A 112 1.36 -8.48 -9.58
C LEU A 112 1.01 -9.89 -9.11
N THR A 113 0.23 -10.63 -9.90
CA THR A 113 -0.11 -12.03 -9.62
C THR A 113 1.15 -12.89 -9.50
N GLY A 114 2.08 -12.76 -10.45
CA GLY A 114 3.35 -13.49 -10.42
C GLY A 114 4.17 -13.20 -9.17
N LEU A 115 4.25 -11.93 -8.76
CA LEU A 115 4.97 -11.52 -7.55
C LEU A 115 4.32 -12.07 -6.27
N ILE A 116 2.99 -12.05 -6.18
CA ILE A 116 2.25 -12.61 -5.04
C ILE A 116 2.55 -14.11 -4.90
N TRP A 117 2.38 -14.87 -5.99
CA TRP A 117 2.64 -16.31 -5.97
C TRP A 117 4.10 -16.66 -5.72
N ALA A 118 5.03 -15.92 -6.33
CA ALA A 118 6.47 -16.12 -6.10
C ALA A 118 6.86 -15.81 -4.64
N TYR A 119 6.28 -14.76 -4.04
CA TYR A 119 6.49 -14.44 -2.63
C TYR A 119 6.01 -15.56 -1.72
N ASP A 120 4.75 -15.97 -1.86
CA ASP A 120 4.11 -16.91 -0.94
C ASP A 120 4.68 -18.34 -1.04
N LEU A 121 5.05 -18.77 -2.24
CA LEU A 121 5.53 -20.13 -2.49
C LEU A 121 7.03 -20.34 -2.28
N GLY A 122 7.83 -19.27 -2.14
CA GLY A 122 9.26 -19.48 -1.89
C GLY A 122 10.08 -18.25 -1.54
N LEU A 123 9.82 -17.08 -2.14
CA LEU A 123 10.73 -15.94 -1.99
C LEU A 123 10.68 -15.29 -0.60
N LYS A 124 9.58 -15.42 0.15
CA LYS A 124 9.43 -14.80 1.48
C LYS A 124 10.48 -15.24 2.50
N ALA A 125 10.94 -16.49 2.44
CA ALA A 125 11.98 -17.02 3.34
C ALA A 125 13.40 -16.56 2.93
N THR A 126 13.60 -16.24 1.66
CA THR A 126 14.89 -15.87 1.09
C THR A 126 15.24 -14.40 1.33
N PRO A 127 16.51 -13.97 1.11
CA PRO A 127 16.87 -12.54 1.10
C PRO A 127 16.07 -11.69 0.11
N ALA A 128 15.47 -12.30 -0.93
CA ALA A 128 14.64 -11.60 -1.92
C ALA A 128 13.23 -11.25 -1.41
N GLY A 129 12.81 -11.73 -0.23
CA GLY A 129 11.48 -11.49 0.32
C GLY A 129 11.08 -10.01 0.38
N PRO A 130 11.87 -9.12 1.04
CA PRO A 130 11.58 -7.68 1.07
C PRO A 130 11.50 -7.02 -0.31
N ALA A 131 12.37 -7.42 -1.25
CA ALA A 131 12.35 -6.90 -2.61
C ALA A 131 11.08 -7.32 -3.37
N THR A 132 10.66 -8.57 -3.22
CA THR A 132 9.47 -9.11 -3.88
C THR A 132 8.20 -8.44 -3.36
N MET A 133 8.08 -8.26 -2.04
CA MET A 133 6.93 -7.57 -1.43
C MET A 133 6.88 -6.09 -1.85
N ALA A 134 8.03 -5.41 -1.89
CA ALA A 134 8.14 -4.04 -2.38
C ALA A 134 7.76 -3.92 -3.87
N ALA A 135 8.20 -4.88 -4.70
CA ALA A 135 7.84 -4.94 -6.11
C ALA A 135 6.33 -5.12 -6.29
N ALA A 136 5.69 -6.00 -5.50
CA ALA A 136 4.24 -6.20 -5.57
C ALA A 136 3.49 -4.89 -5.31
N ARG A 137 3.83 -4.17 -4.24
CA ARG A 137 3.24 -2.85 -3.93
C ARG A 137 3.55 -1.79 -4.98
N THR A 138 4.76 -1.80 -5.55
CA THR A 138 5.15 -0.90 -6.64
C THR A 138 4.27 -1.14 -7.88
N VAL A 139 4.09 -2.40 -8.29
CA VAL A 139 3.24 -2.77 -9.44
C VAL A 139 1.78 -2.42 -9.18
N ASP A 140 1.30 -2.55 -7.94
CA ASP A 140 -0.07 -2.18 -7.59
C ASP A 140 -0.33 -0.67 -7.78
N VAL A 141 0.60 0.19 -7.33
CA VAL A 141 0.55 1.63 -7.61
C VAL A 141 0.59 1.90 -9.13
N LEU A 142 1.50 1.25 -9.86
CA LEU A 142 1.59 1.41 -11.31
C LEU A 142 0.32 0.96 -12.04
N SER A 143 -0.39 -0.06 -11.54
CA SER A 143 -1.66 -0.54 -12.08
C SER A 143 -2.74 0.55 -12.05
N GLY A 144 -2.77 1.35 -10.98
CA GLY A 144 -3.59 2.56 -10.90
C GLY A 144 -3.21 3.61 -11.94
N ALA A 145 -1.93 3.88 -12.12
CA ALA A 145 -1.46 4.85 -13.12
C ALA A 145 -1.79 4.40 -14.56
N LEU A 146 -1.59 3.12 -14.88
CA LEU A 146 -1.89 2.50 -16.18
C LEU A 146 -3.37 2.56 -16.55
N THR A 147 -4.25 2.61 -15.54
CA THR A 147 -5.70 2.78 -15.71
C THR A 147 -6.05 4.22 -16.11
N ALA A 148 -5.27 5.20 -15.63
CA ALA A 148 -5.58 6.62 -15.74
C ALA A 148 -4.94 7.32 -16.95
N ALA A 149 -3.85 6.76 -17.51
CA ALA A 149 -3.12 7.37 -18.63
C ALA A 149 -2.50 6.33 -19.59
N PRO A 150 -2.11 6.73 -20.82
CA PRO A 150 -1.34 5.87 -21.72
C PRO A 150 -0.03 5.40 -21.08
N THR A 151 0.43 4.19 -21.39
CA THR A 151 1.52 3.47 -20.72
C THR A 151 2.75 4.34 -20.43
N ALA A 152 3.32 5.02 -21.44
CA ALA A 152 4.51 5.85 -21.24
C ALA A 152 4.29 7.00 -20.23
N THR A 153 3.12 7.65 -20.27
CA THR A 153 2.77 8.72 -19.33
C THR A 153 2.42 8.16 -17.96
N ALA A 154 1.72 7.03 -17.90
CA ALA A 154 1.40 6.32 -16.68
C ALA A 154 2.65 5.91 -15.92
N LEU A 155 3.62 5.29 -16.59
CA LEU A 155 4.89 4.88 -15.97
C LEU A 155 5.68 6.11 -15.49
N ARG A 156 5.79 7.16 -16.31
CA ARG A 156 6.50 8.39 -15.94
C ARG A 156 5.87 9.08 -14.72
N ARG A 157 4.55 9.27 -14.72
CA ARG A 157 3.83 9.97 -13.63
C ARG A 157 3.67 9.09 -12.38
N GLY A 158 3.52 7.77 -12.57
CA GLY A 158 3.39 6.79 -11.50
C GLY A 158 4.71 6.37 -10.85
N ALA A 159 5.87 6.62 -11.49
CA ALA A 159 7.18 6.18 -10.99
C ALA A 159 7.47 6.69 -9.57
N ALA A 160 7.26 7.99 -9.31
CA ALA A 160 7.53 8.58 -8.00
C ALA A 160 6.66 7.98 -6.86
N PRO A 161 5.32 7.95 -6.93
CA PRO A 161 4.52 7.33 -5.87
C PRO A 161 4.80 5.83 -5.76
N ALA A 162 5.02 5.12 -6.86
CA ALA A 162 5.32 3.69 -6.83
C ALA A 162 6.66 3.41 -6.12
N ALA A 163 7.70 4.21 -6.40
CA ALA A 163 8.99 4.09 -5.75
C ALA A 163 8.92 4.40 -4.24
N LEU A 164 8.13 5.41 -3.83
CA LEU A 164 7.99 5.78 -2.43
C LEU A 164 7.23 4.71 -1.63
N VAL A 165 6.14 4.17 -2.18
CA VAL A 165 5.42 3.03 -1.59
C VAL A 165 6.31 1.78 -1.56
N GLY A 166 7.07 1.53 -2.62
CA GLY A 166 8.03 0.43 -2.69
C GLY A 166 9.13 0.55 -1.62
N ALA A 167 9.72 1.73 -1.45
CA ALA A 167 10.74 1.99 -0.43
C ALA A 167 10.21 1.80 0.99
N HIS A 168 9.01 2.30 1.29
CA HIS A 168 8.32 2.05 2.55
C HIS A 168 8.11 0.55 2.77
N THR A 169 7.58 -0.16 1.78
CA THR A 169 7.29 -1.59 1.87
C THR A 169 8.57 -2.41 2.06
N TYR A 170 9.64 -2.07 1.35
CA TYR A 170 10.93 -2.74 1.48
C TYR A 170 11.49 -2.60 2.89
N THR A 171 11.54 -1.37 3.41
CA THR A 171 12.07 -1.09 4.74
C THR A 171 11.23 -1.74 5.84
N LEU A 172 9.91 -1.70 5.72
CA LEU A 172 8.99 -2.40 6.62
C LEU A 172 9.24 -3.91 6.62
N THR A 173 9.34 -4.52 5.44
CA THR A 173 9.54 -5.98 5.31
C THR A 173 10.95 -6.41 5.72
N ALA A 174 11.96 -5.57 5.52
CA ALA A 174 13.31 -5.81 6.03
C ALA A 174 13.34 -5.77 7.57
N LEU A 175 12.68 -4.78 8.17
CA LEU A 175 12.58 -4.62 9.62
C LEU A 175 11.77 -5.77 10.26
N SER A 176 10.72 -6.26 9.60
CA SER A 176 9.86 -7.34 10.12
C SER A 176 10.58 -8.67 10.29
N ARG A 177 11.71 -8.89 9.62
CA ARG A 177 12.54 -10.09 9.81
C ARG A 177 13.24 -10.15 11.16
N HIS A 178 13.22 -9.07 11.92
CA HIS A 178 13.93 -8.93 13.19
C HIS A 178 12.98 -8.83 14.39
N GLU A 179 11.71 -9.20 14.19
CA GLU A 179 10.67 -9.14 15.22
C GLU A 179 10.81 -10.16 16.35
N ILE A 180 11.51 -11.27 16.12
CA ILE A 180 11.64 -12.35 17.11
C ILE A 180 12.84 -12.08 18.02
N SER A 181 14.02 -11.86 17.42
CA SER A 181 15.29 -11.80 18.16
C SER A 181 15.83 -10.38 18.37
N GLY A 182 15.20 -9.36 17.80
CA GLY A 182 15.75 -8.01 17.75
C GLY A 182 16.66 -7.80 16.53
N ALA A 183 17.09 -6.56 16.33
CA ALA A 183 17.83 -6.14 15.13
C ALA A 183 19.26 -5.67 15.48
N PRO A 184 20.23 -5.77 14.57
CA PRO A 184 21.44 -4.96 14.68
C PRO A 184 21.07 -3.49 14.45
N THR A 185 21.61 -2.56 15.26
CA THR A 185 21.25 -1.11 15.28
C THR A 185 21.25 -0.44 13.90
N ARG A 186 22.12 -0.90 12.98
CA ARG A 186 22.19 -0.41 11.60
C ARG A 186 20.88 -0.57 10.82
N VAL A 187 20.09 -1.61 11.10
CA VAL A 187 18.83 -1.90 10.39
C VAL A 187 17.76 -0.86 10.74
N PRO A 188 17.34 -0.67 12.01
CA PRO A 188 16.37 0.37 12.34
C PRO A 188 16.88 1.76 11.95
N ALA A 189 18.19 2.04 12.04
CA ALA A 189 18.76 3.31 11.61
C ALA A 189 18.61 3.55 10.10
N ALA A 190 18.96 2.57 9.28
CA ALA A 190 18.79 2.64 7.83
C ALA A 190 17.29 2.77 7.44
N THR A 191 16.41 2.00 8.08
CA THR A 191 14.97 2.09 7.80
C THR A 191 14.38 3.44 8.21
N LEU A 192 14.83 4.03 9.32
CA LEU A 192 14.44 5.38 9.75
C LEU A 192 14.89 6.44 8.74
N ALA A 193 16.14 6.37 8.27
CA ALA A 193 16.68 7.30 7.29
C ALA A 193 15.88 7.25 5.98
N VAL A 194 15.64 6.04 5.45
CA VAL A 194 14.85 5.85 4.22
C VAL A 194 13.39 6.26 4.42
N SER A 195 12.79 5.95 5.58
CA SER A 195 11.40 6.36 5.90
C SER A 195 11.27 7.88 6.00
N THR A 196 12.28 8.55 6.57
CA THR A 196 12.33 10.01 6.65
C THR A 196 12.48 10.62 5.26
N ALA A 197 13.39 10.12 4.44
CA ALA A 197 13.54 10.54 3.04
C ALA A 197 12.25 10.32 2.24
N THR A 198 11.57 9.18 2.45
CA THR A 198 10.29 8.86 1.82
C THR A 198 9.20 9.87 2.18
N ALA A 199 9.08 10.20 3.47
CA ALA A 199 8.13 11.19 3.97
C ALA A 199 8.39 12.60 3.44
N LEU A 200 9.66 13.02 3.37
CA LEU A 200 10.05 14.31 2.82
C LEU A 200 9.79 14.36 1.31
N ALA A 201 10.18 13.32 0.56
CA ALA A 201 9.93 13.24 -0.87
C ALA A 201 8.44 13.19 -1.22
N ALA A 202 7.62 12.54 -0.39
CA ALA A 202 6.16 12.54 -0.52
C ALA A 202 5.54 13.92 -0.23
N ALA A 203 6.25 14.82 0.46
CA ALA A 203 5.79 16.18 0.73
C ALA A 203 6.18 17.20 -0.37
N LEU A 204 7.15 16.86 -1.22
CA LEU A 204 7.64 17.78 -2.25
C LEU A 204 6.56 18.02 -3.34
N PRO A 205 6.34 19.28 -3.77
CA PRO A 205 5.39 19.58 -4.83
C PRO A 205 5.83 18.95 -6.16
N VAL A 206 4.85 18.48 -6.95
CA VAL A 206 5.11 18.01 -8.32
C VAL A 206 5.39 19.23 -9.21
N ARG A 207 6.64 19.43 -9.60
CA ARG A 207 6.99 20.43 -10.62
C ARG A 207 6.31 20.03 -11.94
N GLY A 208 5.28 20.78 -12.36
CA GLY A 208 4.71 20.66 -13.72
C GLY A 208 3.23 20.22 -13.85
N THR A 209 2.34 20.47 -12.88
CA THR A 209 0.89 20.33 -13.10
C THR A 209 0.15 21.64 -12.85
N ALA A 210 0.56 22.71 -13.56
CA ALA A 210 -0.33 23.81 -13.83
C ALA A 210 -1.38 23.32 -14.85
N SER A 211 -2.51 22.79 -14.36
CA SER A 211 -3.72 22.70 -15.15
C SER A 211 -4.42 24.05 -15.10
N THR A 212 -3.86 25.05 -15.78
CA THR A 212 -4.56 26.29 -16.10
C THR A 212 -5.49 26.02 -17.28
N THR A 213 -6.66 25.46 -17.00
CA THR A 213 -7.86 25.65 -17.83
C THR A 213 -8.73 26.71 -17.16
N ALA A 214 -8.16 27.90 -16.97
CA ALA A 214 -8.96 29.12 -16.87
C ALA A 214 -8.85 29.78 -18.25
N PRO A 215 -9.96 30.21 -18.88
CA PRO A 215 -9.86 31.03 -20.08
C PRO A 215 -9.03 32.28 -19.71
N VAL A 216 -7.98 32.55 -20.48
CA VAL A 216 -7.15 33.73 -20.29
C VAL A 216 -7.97 34.92 -20.76
N ASP A 217 -8.62 35.60 -19.82
CA ASP A 217 -9.31 36.86 -20.06
C ASP A 217 -8.24 37.96 -20.11
N PHE A 218 -7.91 38.44 -21.30
CA PHE A 218 -6.84 39.43 -21.54
C PHE A 218 -7.20 40.86 -21.12
N ARG A 219 -8.13 41.05 -20.17
CA ARG A 219 -8.75 42.36 -19.91
C ARG A 219 -8.64 42.91 -18.48
N THR A 220 -7.67 42.45 -17.69
CA THR A 220 -7.44 43.01 -16.34
C THR A 220 -5.98 43.47 -16.15
N PRO A 221 -5.72 44.69 -15.66
CA PRO A 221 -4.36 45.17 -15.41
C PRO A 221 -3.69 44.37 -14.28
N ALA A 222 -2.40 44.11 -14.45
CA ALA A 222 -1.56 43.39 -13.51
C ALA A 222 -1.40 44.15 -12.18
N THR A 223 -2.21 43.82 -11.16
CA THR A 223 -1.89 44.13 -9.75
C THR A 223 -2.54 43.11 -8.81
N ALA A 224 -1.82 42.02 -8.52
CA ALA A 224 -1.92 41.29 -7.25
C ALA A 224 -0.78 40.27 -7.17
N VAL A 225 0.38 40.70 -6.64
CA VAL A 225 1.33 39.74 -6.04
C VAL A 225 0.68 39.28 -4.73
N THR A 226 -0.16 38.24 -4.80
CA THR A 226 -0.62 37.56 -3.59
C THR A 226 0.58 36.94 -2.87
N PRO A 227 0.75 37.17 -1.55
CA PRO A 227 1.87 36.61 -0.82
C PRO A 227 1.77 35.08 -0.81
N ALA A 228 2.91 34.42 -1.02
CA ALA A 228 3.08 32.97 -1.15
C ALA A 228 2.83 32.18 0.17
N THR A 229 2.04 32.70 1.09
CA THR A 229 1.85 32.19 2.46
C THR A 229 0.46 31.61 2.74
N ALA A 230 -0.46 31.62 1.78
CA ALA A 230 -1.74 30.93 1.95
C ALA A 230 -1.51 29.40 1.95
N ILE A 231 -1.61 28.75 3.11
CA ILE A 231 -1.61 27.29 3.23
C ILE A 231 -2.79 26.77 2.41
N THR A 232 -2.51 26.24 1.22
CA THR A 232 -3.56 25.60 0.44
C THR A 232 -4.01 24.33 1.18
N PRO A 233 -5.29 23.92 1.08
CA PRO A 233 -5.75 22.67 1.68
C PRO A 233 -4.98 21.44 1.19
N ALA A 234 -4.37 21.48 0.00
CA ALA A 234 -3.47 20.43 -0.48
C ALA A 234 -2.15 20.38 0.32
N THR A 235 -1.58 21.55 0.61
CA THR A 235 -0.40 21.68 1.48
C THR A 235 -0.74 21.18 2.88
N ALA A 236 -1.91 21.54 3.42
CA ALA A 236 -2.36 21.06 4.73
C ALA A 236 -2.46 19.53 4.82
N VAL A 237 -3.16 18.87 3.88
CA VAL A 237 -3.30 17.39 3.89
C VAL A 237 -1.94 16.70 3.73
N THR A 238 -1.08 17.24 2.88
CA THR A 238 0.27 16.69 2.65
C THR A 238 1.13 16.82 3.91
N THR A 239 1.15 18.00 4.53
CA THR A 239 1.89 18.25 5.78
C THR A 239 1.34 17.40 6.93
N THR A 240 0.01 17.31 7.09
CA THR A 240 -0.61 16.46 8.11
C THR A 240 -0.29 14.99 7.91
N GLY A 241 -0.34 14.49 6.67
CA GLY A 241 -0.04 13.09 6.36
C GLY A 241 1.44 12.75 6.58
N THR A 242 2.37 13.60 6.14
CA THR A 242 3.81 13.47 6.41
C THR A 242 4.12 13.51 7.90
N PHE A 243 3.52 14.47 8.63
CA PHE A 243 3.71 14.56 10.07
C PHE A 243 3.14 13.34 10.79
N ALA A 244 1.95 12.86 10.42
CA ALA A 244 1.36 11.66 10.98
C ALA A 244 2.24 10.42 10.72
N TYR A 245 2.80 10.29 9.53
CA TYR A 245 3.74 9.22 9.17
C TYR A 245 5.00 9.24 10.06
N LEU A 246 5.65 10.40 10.17
CA LEU A 246 6.88 10.53 10.96
C LEU A 246 6.62 10.42 12.47
N ALA A 247 5.55 11.04 12.96
CA ALA A 247 5.17 11.03 14.36
C ALA A 247 4.80 9.62 14.86
N THR A 248 4.33 8.74 13.97
CA THR A 248 3.98 7.36 14.32
C THR A 248 5.11 6.38 14.00
N TYR A 249 5.47 6.21 12.72
CA TYR A 249 6.45 5.23 12.29
C TYR A 249 7.87 5.68 12.59
N GLY A 250 8.21 6.94 12.28
CA GLY A 250 9.54 7.50 12.54
C GLY A 250 9.90 7.50 14.03
N THR A 251 8.96 7.84 14.91
CA THR A 251 9.20 7.78 16.37
C THR A 251 9.38 6.35 16.87
N ALA A 252 8.62 5.38 16.34
CA ALA A 252 8.78 3.98 16.69
C ALA A 252 10.12 3.41 16.19
N GLN A 253 10.55 3.77 14.99
CA GLN A 253 11.88 3.44 14.46
C GLN A 253 12.99 4.10 15.27
N ALA A 254 12.86 5.38 15.66
CA ALA A 254 13.85 6.05 16.49
C ALA A 254 14.00 5.39 17.88
N ARG A 255 12.92 4.85 18.45
CA ARG A 255 13.00 4.02 19.66
C ARG A 255 13.76 2.72 19.40
N ALA A 256 13.48 2.04 18.27
CA ALA A 256 14.21 0.85 17.86
C ALA A 256 15.70 1.11 17.52
N VAL A 257 16.07 2.33 17.14
CA VAL A 257 17.48 2.72 16.98
C VAL A 257 18.19 2.82 18.33
N ARG A 258 17.52 3.40 19.34
CA ARG A 258 18.10 3.58 20.68
C ARG A 258 18.20 2.24 21.44
N ASP A 259 17.19 1.40 21.30
CA ASP A 259 17.15 0.06 21.87
C ASP A 259 16.57 -0.90 20.81
N PRO A 260 17.42 -1.69 20.12
CA PRO A 260 16.97 -2.54 19.01
C PRO A 260 16.43 -3.89 19.48
N SER A 261 15.79 -3.92 20.66
CA SER A 261 15.07 -5.07 21.19
C SER A 261 13.93 -5.53 20.29
N ALA A 262 13.63 -6.83 20.32
CA ALA A 262 12.53 -7.44 19.57
C ALA A 262 11.18 -6.72 19.81
N ALA A 263 10.93 -6.25 21.04
CA ALA A 263 9.74 -5.50 21.39
C ALA A 263 9.65 -4.14 20.65
N ASN A 264 10.75 -3.38 20.59
CA ASN A 264 10.77 -2.11 19.86
C ASN A 264 10.65 -2.31 18.35
N VAL A 265 11.29 -3.35 17.81
CA VAL A 265 11.17 -3.72 16.39
C VAL A 265 9.72 -4.07 16.04
N ARG A 266 9.04 -4.92 16.81
CA ARG A 266 7.61 -5.24 16.61
C ARG A 266 6.71 -4.01 16.65
N ARG A 267 6.95 -3.08 17.60
CA ARG A 267 6.21 -1.82 17.66
C ARG A 267 6.45 -0.97 16.42
N ALA A 268 7.69 -0.90 15.94
CA ALA A 268 8.02 -0.17 14.71
C ALA A 268 7.36 -0.79 13.48
N VAL A 269 7.37 -2.12 13.34
CA VAL A 269 6.68 -2.81 12.23
C VAL A 269 5.18 -2.58 12.29
N GLY A 270 4.54 -2.73 13.46
CA GLY A 270 3.12 -2.43 13.63
C GLY A 270 2.77 -0.98 13.27
N ALA A 271 3.62 -0.02 13.65
CA ALA A 271 3.45 1.38 13.26
C ALA A 271 3.64 1.59 11.75
N GLY A 272 4.60 0.90 11.13
CA GLY A 272 4.86 0.97 9.69
C GLY A 272 3.70 0.43 8.86
N ILE A 273 3.11 -0.71 9.25
CA ILE A 273 1.90 -1.25 8.60
C ILE A 273 0.78 -0.21 8.57
N LEU A 274 0.58 0.52 9.68
CA LEU A 274 -0.42 1.59 9.77
C LEU A 274 0.01 2.86 9.04
N GLY A 275 1.32 3.13 8.95
CA GLY A 275 1.92 4.29 8.30
C GLY A 275 1.75 4.32 6.78
N LEU A 276 1.53 3.17 6.13
CA LEU A 276 1.27 3.11 4.69
C LEU A 276 0.06 3.97 4.26
N MET A 277 -1.00 3.98 5.05
CA MET A 277 -2.24 4.71 4.72
C MET A 277 -2.04 6.24 4.72
N PRO A 278 -1.45 6.87 5.74
CA PRO A 278 -1.02 8.26 5.68
C PRO A 278 -0.11 8.57 4.48
N LEU A 279 0.81 7.68 4.13
CA LEU A 279 1.70 7.85 2.98
C LEU A 279 0.89 7.88 1.66
N GLN A 280 -0.01 6.92 1.45
CA GLN A 280 -0.89 6.87 0.27
C GLN A 280 -1.80 8.11 0.18
N ALA A 281 -2.37 8.56 1.30
CA ALA A 281 -3.18 9.78 1.35
C ALA A 281 -2.35 11.02 0.99
N THR A 282 -1.12 11.12 1.51
CA THR A 282 -0.16 12.20 1.18
C THR A 282 0.16 12.22 -0.32
N LEU A 283 0.49 11.06 -0.90
CA LEU A 283 0.80 10.93 -2.32
C LEU A 283 -0.39 11.27 -3.22
N THR A 284 -1.60 10.89 -2.80
CA THR A 284 -2.86 11.20 -3.50
C THR A 284 -3.18 12.70 -3.44
N ALA A 285 -3.00 13.32 -2.27
CA ALA A 285 -3.19 14.76 -2.08
C ALA A 285 -2.17 15.57 -2.87
N ARG A 286 -0.90 15.15 -2.88
CA ARG A 286 0.20 15.74 -3.66
C ARG A 286 -0.10 15.76 -5.16
N ALA A 287 -0.85 14.78 -5.66
CA ALA A 287 -1.29 14.71 -7.06
C ALA A 287 -2.55 15.56 -7.36
N GLY A 288 -3.07 16.32 -6.38
CA GLY A 288 -4.23 17.19 -6.53
C GLY A 288 -5.59 16.55 -6.21
N ALA A 289 -5.63 15.25 -5.88
CA ALA A 289 -6.88 14.51 -5.63
C ALA A 289 -7.35 14.62 -4.17
N ARG A 290 -7.67 15.84 -3.74
CA ARG A 290 -7.93 16.20 -2.32
C ARG A 290 -9.06 15.42 -1.66
N ALA A 291 -10.21 15.30 -2.34
CA ALA A 291 -11.37 14.60 -1.80
C ALA A 291 -11.09 13.10 -1.60
N VAL A 292 -10.36 12.49 -2.54
CA VAL A 292 -9.95 11.08 -2.46
C VAL A 292 -8.94 10.87 -1.33
N ALA A 293 -7.97 11.78 -1.17
CA ALA A 293 -7.01 11.73 -0.07
C ALA A 293 -7.69 11.87 1.31
N ALA A 294 -8.65 12.78 1.44
CA ALA A 294 -9.44 12.94 2.67
C ALA A 294 -10.25 11.67 2.98
N ALA A 295 -10.90 11.07 1.96
CA ALA A 295 -11.63 9.81 2.12
C ALA A 295 -10.70 8.67 2.59
N LEU A 296 -9.49 8.55 2.02
CA LEU A 296 -8.47 7.59 2.48
C LEU A 296 -8.09 7.82 3.95
N GLY A 297 -7.95 9.08 4.37
CA GLY A 297 -7.69 9.46 5.76
C GLY A 297 -8.81 9.02 6.72
N VAL A 298 -10.08 9.09 6.31
CA VAL A 298 -11.24 8.67 7.11
C VAL A 298 -11.41 7.15 7.14
N VAL A 299 -11.11 6.45 6.05
CA VAL A 299 -11.17 4.97 6.00
C VAL A 299 -10.16 4.33 6.95
N HIS A 300 -9.03 5.01 7.23
CA HIS A 300 -7.96 4.50 8.09
C HIS A 300 -8.40 4.11 9.52
N PRO A 301 -9.02 4.98 10.34
CA PRO A 301 -9.49 4.61 11.68
C PRO A 301 -10.57 3.52 11.64
N LEU A 302 -11.39 3.46 10.58
CA LEU A 302 -12.41 2.42 10.41
C LEU A 302 -11.78 1.05 10.14
N ALA A 303 -10.80 0.99 9.22
CA ALA A 303 -10.03 -0.21 8.94
C ALA A 303 -9.32 -0.73 10.20
N ARG A 304 -8.73 0.18 10.98
CA ARG A 304 -8.05 -0.16 12.25
C ARG A 304 -9.02 -0.69 13.31
N ARG A 305 -10.27 -0.20 13.35
CA ARG A 305 -11.31 -0.71 14.27
C ARG A 305 -11.83 -2.08 13.83
N LEU A 306 -12.02 -2.30 12.53
CA LEU A 306 -12.46 -3.57 11.96
C LEU A 306 -11.40 -4.67 12.12
N ALA A 307 -10.13 -4.35 11.89
CA ALA A 307 -9.01 -5.28 12.05
C ALA A 307 -8.96 -5.87 13.48
N ARG A 308 -9.15 -5.03 14.51
CA ARG A 308 -9.19 -5.47 15.92
C ARG A 308 -10.34 -6.42 16.25
N ARG A 309 -11.42 -6.44 15.46
CA ARG A 309 -12.58 -7.31 15.69
C ARG A 309 -12.46 -8.69 15.02
N ILE A 310 -11.72 -8.80 13.92
CA ILE A 310 -11.65 -10.03 13.11
C ILE A 310 -10.31 -10.77 13.29
N SER A 311 -9.25 -10.08 13.71
CA SER A 311 -7.99 -10.70 14.13
C SER A 311 -7.41 -9.94 15.31
N PRO A 312 -7.70 -10.37 16.55
CA PRO A 312 -6.93 -9.95 17.71
C PRO A 312 -5.59 -10.71 17.65
N THR A 313 -4.65 -10.20 16.87
CA THR A 313 -3.22 -10.44 17.12
C THR A 313 -2.71 -9.37 18.03
#